data_AF-A0A946FYP1-F1
#
_entry.id   AF-A0A946FYP1-F1
#
_cell.length_a   1.000
_cell.length_b   1.000
_cell.length_c   1.000
_cell.angle_alpha   90.00
_cell.angle_beta   90.00
_cell.angle_gamma   90.00
#
_symmetry.space_group_name_H-M   'P 1'
#
loop_
_entity.id
_entity.type
_entity.pdbx_description
1 polymer ?
#
loop_
_entity_poly.entity_id
_entity_poly.type
_entity_poly.pdbx_seq_one_letter_code
_entity_poly.pdbx_strand_id
1 'polypeptide(L)'
;MASLLGGTPISRAEQEANDQHNPLMVLAVLAFLGLFIYLFTYAPKALGLPMPSSVGQTLGLSYQFDDDGNIDTSLYIPFTFRFNNDDERFALFTGVGLAFLLAYFLPLKYKQGSLVFSSLVIIAVLYGLAGVAGLLCAHTLVYLVLHPVARYRQWIAGLPGFFGVWAFFPYETLSLSVFGLPFIAASLSILVYRYGILKLFQNSIAAKWLRILLIQSALITILIGAVLEGIYGQTWELVLGVLLFFWHWERLFMYHIDFQDGKIPSTISLMTYLSVFLTPGQIANWSWGVTIGQGYAYTVNNFLVEDKNELVRSGLQLWAVALVYFLLGAWAHGHLLDFLNGQGVSVYSRIEPMSADFISGEKISTVTVLLTTLIALMKWTLSWGGVMHFKVGLWRICGYKIDPYFNYPWLSTNLVTLWARFTFHYREFLVRAFYY
;
A
#
# COMPACT_ATOMS: atom_id res chain seq x y z
N MET A 1 -0.11 -27.33 -0.99
CA MET A 1 -0.74 -26.62 -2.14
C MET A 1 -0.10 -25.24 -2.28
N ALA A 2 1.16 -25.18 -2.70
CA ALA A 2 2.00 -23.98 -2.65
C ALA A 2 2.36 -23.48 -4.05
N SER A 3 1.38 -23.14 -4.90
CA SER A 3 1.62 -22.84 -6.32
C SER A 3 1.39 -21.39 -6.75
N LEU A 4 1.45 -20.40 -5.85
CA LEU A 4 1.46 -18.98 -6.27
C LEU A 4 2.83 -18.48 -6.73
N LEU A 5 3.91 -19.14 -6.31
CA LEU A 5 5.28 -18.81 -6.71
C LEU A 5 5.91 -19.88 -7.62
N GLY A 6 5.13 -20.90 -7.99
CA GLY A 6 5.59 -22.09 -8.71
C GLY A 6 5.48 -22.02 -10.24
N GLY A 7 5.20 -20.84 -10.82
CA GLY A 7 5.27 -20.65 -12.26
C GLY A 7 6.72 -20.68 -12.74
N THR A 8 6.96 -21.24 -13.92
CA THR A 8 8.28 -21.15 -14.57
C THR A 8 8.59 -19.67 -14.86
N PRO A 9 9.76 -19.14 -14.45
CA PRO A 9 10.22 -17.81 -14.82
C PRO A 9 10.06 -17.56 -16.32
N ILE A 10 9.27 -16.55 -16.67
CA ILE A 10 9.25 -16.06 -18.06
C ILE A 10 10.64 -15.55 -18.42
N SER A 11 11.04 -15.81 -19.66
CA SER A 11 12.27 -15.29 -20.20
C SER A 11 12.17 -13.79 -20.44
N ARG A 12 13.31 -13.10 -20.47
CA ARG A 12 13.37 -11.70 -20.84
C ARG A 12 12.83 -11.43 -22.26
N ALA A 13 13.03 -12.39 -23.18
CA ALA A 13 12.51 -12.29 -24.54
C ALA A 13 10.98 -12.29 -24.57
N GLU A 14 10.34 -13.13 -23.74
CA GLU A 14 8.88 -13.13 -23.57
C GLU A 14 8.38 -11.83 -22.95
N GLN A 15 9.07 -11.29 -21.94
CA GLN A 15 8.73 -9.97 -21.37
C GLN A 15 8.81 -8.85 -22.41
N GLU A 16 9.82 -8.88 -23.28
CA GLU A 16 9.97 -7.91 -24.37
C GLU A 16 8.87 -8.09 -25.43
N ALA A 17 8.44 -9.32 -25.71
CA ALA A 17 7.31 -9.61 -26.61
C ALA A 17 5.97 -9.10 -26.05
N ASN A 18 5.81 -9.13 -24.72
CA ASN A 18 4.64 -8.62 -23.99
C ASN A 18 4.61 -7.08 -23.86
N ASP A 19 5.73 -6.39 -24.12
CA ASP A 19 5.88 -4.94 -23.94
C ASP A 19 5.38 -4.11 -25.14
N GLN A 20 4.15 -4.37 -25.58
CA GLN A 20 3.55 -3.70 -26.74
C GLN A 20 2.81 -2.41 -26.35
N HIS A 21 2.86 -1.40 -27.21
CA HIS A 21 2.20 -0.11 -26.99
C HIS A 21 0.87 -0.03 -27.75
N ASN A 22 -0.16 0.42 -27.05
CA ASN A 22 -1.48 0.73 -27.59
C ASN A 22 -1.94 2.10 -27.02
N PRO A 23 -1.99 3.16 -27.83
CA PRO A 23 -2.42 4.49 -27.40
C PRO A 23 -3.82 4.52 -26.75
N LEU A 24 -4.73 3.61 -27.14
CA LEU A 24 -6.07 3.54 -26.55
C LEU A 24 -6.01 3.18 -25.05
N MET A 25 -5.07 2.33 -24.65
CA MET A 25 -4.89 1.99 -23.23
C MET A 25 -4.40 3.20 -22.43
N VAL A 26 -3.51 4.00 -23.02
CA VAL A 26 -3.01 5.24 -22.40
C VAL A 26 -4.14 6.24 -22.22
N LEU A 27 -4.93 6.49 -23.27
CA LEU A 27 -6.09 7.37 -23.21
C LEU A 27 -7.10 6.91 -22.15
N ALA A 28 -7.36 5.60 -22.07
CA ALA A 28 -8.29 5.06 -21.08
C ALA A 28 -7.79 5.24 -19.64
N VAL A 29 -6.50 5.01 -19.37
CA VAL A 29 -5.91 5.26 -18.03
C VAL A 29 -5.99 6.73 -17.66
N LEU A 30 -5.61 7.63 -18.58
CA LEU A 30 -5.68 9.07 -18.34
C LEU A 30 -7.13 9.55 -18.15
N ALA A 31 -8.09 8.97 -18.87
CA ALA A 31 -9.52 9.28 -18.71
C ALA A 31 -10.04 8.84 -17.32
N PHE A 32 -9.68 7.65 -16.84
CA PHE A 32 -10.03 7.20 -15.50
C PHE A 32 -9.40 8.09 -14.41
N LEU A 33 -8.13 8.45 -14.55
CA LEU A 33 -7.47 9.35 -13.62
C LEU A 33 -8.10 10.75 -13.64
N GLY A 34 -8.43 11.28 -14.82
CA GLY A 34 -9.15 12.54 -14.96
C GLY A 34 -10.53 12.49 -14.31
N LEU A 35 -11.25 11.36 -14.44
CA LEU A 35 -12.53 11.14 -13.77
C LEU A 35 -12.36 11.08 -12.24
N PHE A 36 -11.35 10.38 -11.73
CA PHE A 36 -11.07 10.35 -10.29
C PHE A 36 -10.68 11.72 -9.74
N ILE A 37 -9.89 12.49 -10.47
CA ILE A 37 -9.57 13.88 -10.13
C ILE A 37 -10.86 14.72 -10.10
N TYR A 38 -11.74 14.57 -11.09
CA TYR A 38 -13.00 15.30 -11.14
C TYR A 38 -13.95 14.95 -9.99
N LEU A 39 -14.06 13.67 -9.62
CA LEU A 39 -15.06 13.22 -8.63
C LEU A 39 -14.60 13.38 -7.17
N PHE A 40 -13.29 13.29 -6.90
CA PHE A 40 -12.76 13.08 -5.55
C PHE A 40 -11.72 14.14 -5.12
N THR A 41 -11.63 15.28 -5.81
CA THR A 41 -10.67 16.35 -5.47
C THR A 41 -11.24 17.74 -5.75
N TYR A 42 -10.59 18.81 -5.25
CA TYR A 42 -10.94 20.21 -5.54
C TYR A 42 -10.77 20.68 -6.99
N ALA A 43 -10.26 19.83 -7.89
CA ALA A 43 -9.97 20.22 -9.27
C ALA A 43 -11.17 20.85 -10.03
N PRO A 44 -12.42 20.36 -9.92
CA PRO A 44 -13.55 20.99 -10.61
C PRO A 44 -13.76 22.44 -10.17
N LYS A 45 -13.72 22.69 -8.86
CA LYS A 45 -13.85 24.04 -8.29
C LYS A 45 -12.75 24.97 -8.78
N ALA A 46 -11.51 24.49 -8.78
CA ALA A 46 -10.35 25.27 -9.24
C ALA A 46 -10.40 25.60 -10.75
N LEU A 47 -10.97 24.70 -11.55
CA LEU A 47 -11.10 24.85 -13.01
C LEU A 47 -12.41 25.53 -13.45
N GLY A 48 -13.29 25.90 -12.51
CA GLY A 48 -14.60 26.48 -12.83
C GLY A 48 -15.54 25.50 -13.54
N LEU A 49 -15.37 24.19 -13.33
CA LEU A 49 -16.22 23.14 -13.87
C LEU A 49 -17.44 22.90 -12.97
N PRO A 50 -18.55 22.36 -13.50
CA PRO A 50 -19.69 21.93 -12.68
C PRO A 50 -19.25 20.92 -11.61
N MET A 51 -19.61 21.18 -10.35
CA MET A 51 -19.28 20.29 -9.24
C MET A 51 -20.03 18.95 -9.36
N PRO A 52 -19.46 17.82 -8.89
CA PRO A 52 -20.15 16.53 -8.88
C PRO A 52 -21.54 16.60 -8.22
N SER A 53 -21.68 17.37 -7.13
CA SER A 53 -22.96 17.63 -6.47
C SER A 53 -24.01 18.26 -7.38
N SER A 54 -23.64 19.28 -8.15
CA SER A 54 -24.55 19.95 -9.09
C SER A 54 -25.02 19.04 -10.23
N VAL A 55 -24.11 18.20 -10.74
CA VAL A 55 -24.43 17.19 -11.76
C VAL A 55 -25.33 16.11 -11.17
N GLY A 56 -25.02 15.62 -9.97
CA GLY A 56 -25.83 14.64 -9.25
C GLY A 56 -27.25 15.12 -9.00
N GLN A 57 -27.42 16.36 -8.53
CA GLN A 57 -28.73 16.99 -8.34
C GLN A 57 -29.52 17.07 -9.65
N THR A 58 -28.87 17.47 -10.75
CA THR A 58 -29.50 17.53 -12.08
C THR A 58 -29.97 16.15 -12.56
N LEU A 59 -29.25 15.10 -12.19
CA LEU A 59 -29.57 13.71 -12.52
C LEU A 59 -30.53 13.05 -11.50
N GLY A 60 -30.97 13.77 -10.47
CA GLY A 60 -31.84 13.23 -9.41
C GLY A 60 -31.14 12.20 -8.50
N LEU A 61 -29.81 12.27 -8.39
CA LEU A 61 -29.02 11.35 -7.58
C LEU A 61 -28.85 11.88 -6.16
N SER A 62 -29.35 11.13 -5.17
CA SER A 62 -29.20 11.41 -3.74
C SER A 62 -27.91 10.79 -3.19
N TYR A 63 -26.76 11.36 -3.52
CA TYR A 63 -25.47 10.94 -2.96
C TYR A 63 -25.11 11.71 -1.69
N GLN A 64 -24.26 11.08 -0.86
CA GLN A 64 -23.52 11.78 0.19
C GLN A 64 -22.36 12.51 -0.47
N PHE A 65 -22.55 13.80 -0.74
CA PHE A 65 -21.48 14.71 -1.11
C PHE A 65 -20.82 15.24 0.17
N ASP A 66 -19.51 15.47 0.11
CA ASP A 66 -18.78 16.16 1.17
C ASP A 66 -19.13 17.66 1.18
N ASP A 67 -18.71 18.38 2.21
CA ASP A 67 -19.00 19.81 2.43
C ASP A 67 -18.55 20.72 1.27
N ASP A 68 -17.61 20.25 0.45
CA ASP A 68 -17.11 20.95 -0.72
C ASP A 68 -17.80 20.57 -2.05
N GLY A 69 -18.73 19.61 -2.03
CA GLY A 69 -19.49 19.18 -3.20
C GLY A 69 -18.85 18.06 -4.03
N ASN A 70 -17.74 17.49 -3.57
CA ASN A 70 -17.15 16.26 -4.12
C ASN A 70 -17.81 15.01 -3.53
N ILE A 71 -17.49 13.84 -4.08
CA ILE A 71 -18.02 12.56 -3.57
C ILE A 71 -17.12 12.06 -2.45
N ASP A 72 -17.68 11.82 -1.27
CA ASP A 72 -16.93 11.21 -0.18
C ASP A 72 -16.57 9.76 -0.53
N THR A 73 -15.32 9.40 -0.27
CA THR A 73 -14.79 8.08 -0.63
C THR A 73 -13.83 7.57 0.43
N SER A 74 -13.87 6.26 0.65
CA SER A 74 -12.96 5.55 1.54
C SER A 74 -11.51 5.47 1.01
N LEU A 75 -11.23 6.09 -0.14
CA LEU A 75 -9.87 6.28 -0.62
C LEU A 75 -9.20 7.44 0.13
N TYR A 76 -8.49 7.14 1.22
CA TYR A 76 -7.74 8.11 2.00
C TYR A 76 -6.23 7.96 1.77
N ILE A 77 -5.48 9.04 1.93
CA ILE A 77 -4.01 9.03 1.90
C ILE A 77 -3.50 9.56 3.24
N PRO A 78 -3.73 8.81 4.32
CA PRO A 78 -3.43 9.29 5.66
C PRO A 78 -1.93 9.53 5.84
N PHE A 79 -1.62 10.43 6.78
CA PHE A 79 -0.31 10.83 7.31
C PHE A 79 0.28 12.16 6.84
N THR A 80 -0.50 13.06 6.26
CA THR A 80 -0.06 14.46 6.19
C THR A 80 -1.01 15.34 7.00
N PHE A 81 -0.49 16.02 8.03
CA PHE A 81 -1.14 17.21 8.58
C PHE A 81 -0.91 18.44 7.67
N ARG A 82 -0.30 18.20 6.50
CA ARG A 82 0.22 19.23 5.60
C ARG A 82 -0.79 19.58 4.51
N PHE A 83 -1.57 18.60 4.09
CA PHE A 83 -2.56 18.72 3.03
C PHE A 83 -3.90 18.21 3.53
N ASN A 84 -4.99 18.72 2.95
CA ASN A 84 -6.27 18.06 3.10
C ASN A 84 -6.30 16.80 2.21
N ASN A 85 -7.25 15.93 2.46
CA ASN A 85 -7.37 14.64 1.78
C ASN A 85 -7.55 14.75 0.24
N ASP A 86 -8.17 15.84 -0.23
CA ASP A 86 -8.39 16.09 -1.66
C ASP A 86 -7.11 16.49 -2.39
N ASP A 87 -6.27 17.31 -1.77
CA ASP A 87 -4.94 17.67 -2.26
C ASP A 87 -4.04 16.43 -2.34
N GLU A 88 -4.10 15.56 -1.32
CA GLU A 88 -3.36 14.31 -1.32
C GLU A 88 -3.81 13.39 -2.45
N ARG A 89 -5.13 13.22 -2.64
CA ARG A 89 -5.71 12.44 -3.74
C ARG A 89 -5.28 13.00 -5.10
N PHE A 90 -5.31 14.32 -5.26
CA PHE A 90 -4.85 14.98 -6.48
C PHE A 90 -3.38 14.67 -6.77
N ALA A 91 -2.50 14.77 -5.76
CA ALA A 91 -1.09 14.44 -5.87
C ALA A 91 -0.87 12.96 -6.23
N LEU A 92 -1.63 12.05 -5.61
CA LEU A 92 -1.59 10.63 -5.94
C LEU A 92 -2.01 10.35 -7.37
N PHE A 93 -3.19 10.81 -7.81
CA PHE A 93 -3.70 10.52 -9.15
C PHE A 93 -2.79 11.08 -10.25
N THR A 94 -2.30 12.30 -10.06
CA THR A 94 -1.34 12.93 -10.99
C THR A 94 -0.02 12.16 -11.01
N GLY A 95 0.51 11.82 -9.83
CA GLY A 95 1.74 11.05 -9.70
C GLY A 95 1.64 9.65 -10.31
N VAL A 96 0.50 8.97 -10.11
CA VAL A 96 0.17 7.69 -10.74
C VAL A 96 0.13 7.81 -12.25
N GLY A 97 -0.46 8.88 -12.80
CA GLY A 97 -0.48 9.14 -14.24
C GLY A 97 0.93 9.24 -14.81
N LEU A 98 1.80 10.01 -14.16
CA LEU A 98 3.21 10.14 -14.56
C LEU A 98 3.95 8.80 -14.44
N ALA A 99 3.77 8.06 -13.34
CA ALA A 99 4.40 6.76 -13.12
C ALA A 99 3.96 5.74 -14.17
N PHE A 100 2.67 5.73 -14.51
CA PHE A 100 2.11 4.91 -15.56
C PHE A 100 2.74 5.25 -16.91
N LEU A 101 2.78 6.54 -17.30
CA LEU A 101 3.38 6.95 -18.58
C LEU A 101 4.85 6.52 -18.69
N LEU A 102 5.62 6.70 -17.61
CA LEU A 102 7.01 6.26 -17.54
C LEU A 102 7.12 4.74 -17.69
N ALA A 103 6.40 3.97 -16.89
CA ALA A 103 6.43 2.51 -16.95
C ALA A 103 5.88 1.96 -18.27
N TYR A 104 4.93 2.65 -18.88
CA TYR A 104 4.29 2.22 -20.12
C TYR A 104 5.22 2.37 -21.31
N PHE A 105 5.91 3.51 -21.44
CA PHE A 105 6.73 3.84 -22.62
C PHE A 105 8.23 3.59 -22.47
N LEU A 106 8.78 3.57 -21.25
CA LEU A 106 10.21 3.34 -21.09
C LEU A 106 10.60 1.92 -21.52
N PRO A 107 11.82 1.72 -22.05
CA PRO A 107 12.35 0.38 -22.30
C PRO A 107 12.27 -0.52 -21.06
N LEU A 108 11.99 -1.81 -21.25
CA LEU A 108 11.82 -2.81 -20.19
C LEU A 108 12.82 -2.68 -19.03
N LYS A 109 14.10 -2.48 -19.35
CA LYS A 109 15.21 -2.36 -18.36
C LYS A 109 15.06 -1.19 -17.38
N TYR A 110 14.24 -0.19 -17.69
CA TYR A 110 14.03 1.00 -16.85
C TYR A 110 12.67 1.03 -16.14
N LYS A 111 11.69 0.20 -16.54
CA LYS A 111 10.31 0.31 -16.06
C LYS A 111 10.17 0.12 -14.54
N GLN A 112 10.76 -0.94 -13.98
CA GLN A 112 10.70 -1.17 -12.53
C GLN A 112 11.41 -0.05 -11.76
N GLY A 113 12.57 0.40 -12.25
CA GLY A 113 13.31 1.51 -11.66
C GLY A 113 12.53 2.83 -11.72
N SER A 114 11.80 3.09 -12.81
CA SER A 114 10.95 4.28 -12.91
C SER A 114 9.77 4.22 -11.95
N LEU A 115 9.19 3.04 -11.70
CA LEU A 115 8.12 2.91 -10.70
C LEU A 115 8.63 3.18 -9.29
N VAL A 116 9.80 2.66 -8.91
CA VAL A 116 10.45 2.98 -7.63
C VAL A 116 10.71 4.48 -7.52
N PHE A 117 11.29 5.07 -8.56
CA PHE A 117 11.59 6.50 -8.58
C PHE A 117 10.33 7.35 -8.46
N SER A 118 9.29 7.06 -9.25
CA SER A 118 8.00 7.74 -9.18
C SER A 118 7.35 7.59 -7.81
N SER A 119 7.42 6.42 -7.18
CA SER A 119 6.95 6.24 -5.80
C SER A 119 7.67 7.15 -4.83
N LEU A 120 9.00 7.24 -4.91
CA LEU A 120 9.79 8.12 -4.04
C LEU A 120 9.43 9.59 -4.26
N VAL A 121 9.17 10.01 -5.50
CA VAL A 121 8.72 11.37 -5.81
C VAL A 121 7.34 11.65 -5.22
N ILE A 122 6.38 10.74 -5.39
CA ILE A 122 5.03 10.90 -4.83
C ILE A 122 5.09 10.97 -3.29
N ILE A 123 5.88 10.08 -2.67
CA ILE A 123 6.12 10.09 -1.22
C ILE A 123 6.80 11.39 -0.79
N ALA A 124 7.74 11.94 -1.57
CA ALA A 124 8.37 13.23 -1.25
C ALA A 124 7.35 14.38 -1.29
N VAL A 125 6.43 14.37 -2.25
CA VAL A 125 5.37 15.39 -2.35
C VAL A 125 4.42 15.29 -1.17
N LEU A 126 3.94 14.08 -0.84
CA LEU A 126 2.99 13.85 0.25
C LEU A 126 3.65 14.03 1.63
N TYR A 127 4.74 13.34 1.88
CA TYR A 127 5.32 13.14 3.21
C TYR A 127 6.66 13.88 3.44
N GLY A 128 7.17 14.59 2.42
CA GLY A 128 8.43 15.32 2.48
C GLY A 128 9.68 14.44 2.32
N LEU A 129 10.84 15.11 2.15
CA LEU A 129 12.13 14.43 1.95
C LEU A 129 12.59 13.63 3.17
N ALA A 130 12.24 14.07 4.39
CA ALA A 130 12.54 13.32 5.61
C ALA A 130 11.80 11.98 5.65
N GLY A 131 10.54 11.94 5.20
CA GLY A 131 9.77 10.71 5.04
C GLY A 131 10.43 9.73 4.07
N VAL A 132 10.86 10.22 2.90
CA VAL A 132 11.61 9.44 1.91
C VAL A 132 12.92 8.92 2.47
N ALA A 133 13.69 9.77 3.15
CA ALA A 133 14.96 9.39 3.73
C ALA A 133 14.79 8.31 4.81
N GLY A 134 13.80 8.45 5.71
CA GLY A 134 13.52 7.44 6.73
C GLY A 134 13.17 6.08 6.11
N LEU A 135 12.33 6.10 5.07
CA LEU A 135 11.93 4.88 4.35
C LEU A 135 13.11 4.20 3.66
N LEU A 136 13.97 4.97 2.96
CA LEU A 136 15.17 4.46 2.30
C LEU A 136 16.22 3.96 3.29
N CYS A 137 16.38 4.65 4.43
CA CYS A 137 17.25 4.22 5.52
C CYS A 137 16.85 2.82 6.02
N ALA A 138 15.58 2.65 6.39
CA ALA A 138 15.05 1.39 6.91
C ALA A 138 15.13 0.26 5.87
N HIS A 139 14.69 0.49 4.64
CA HIS A 139 14.74 -0.52 3.59
C HIS A 139 16.17 -0.92 3.23
N THR A 140 17.13 0.01 3.24
CA THR A 140 18.52 -0.32 2.93
C THR A 140 19.19 -1.10 4.05
N LEU A 141 18.87 -0.81 5.32
CA LEU A 141 19.30 -1.65 6.46
C LEU A 141 18.80 -3.08 6.31
N VAL A 142 17.51 -3.23 5.98
CA VAL A 142 16.93 -4.56 5.75
C VAL A 142 17.64 -5.30 4.62
N TYR A 143 17.85 -4.61 3.49
CA TYR A 143 18.55 -5.17 2.35
C TYR A 143 19.94 -5.68 2.72
N LEU A 144 20.74 -4.88 3.45
CA LEU A 144 22.10 -5.24 3.86
C LEU A 144 22.16 -6.43 4.81
N VAL A 145 21.10 -6.65 5.62
CA VAL A 145 21.01 -7.76 6.57
C VAL A 145 20.58 -9.06 5.90
N LEU A 146 19.66 -8.99 4.95
CA LEU A 146 19.18 -10.16 4.20
C LEU A 146 20.13 -10.52 3.04
N HIS A 147 20.75 -9.52 2.41
CA HIS A 147 21.57 -9.67 1.20
C HIS A 147 22.97 -9.08 1.42
N PRO A 148 23.90 -9.82 2.06
CA PRO A 148 25.25 -9.36 2.27
C PRO A 148 25.93 -8.97 0.96
N VAL A 149 26.45 -7.74 0.89
CA VAL A 149 27.00 -7.19 -0.35
C VAL A 149 28.48 -7.53 -0.51
N ALA A 150 28.88 -7.81 -1.75
CA ALA A 150 30.28 -8.04 -2.11
C ALA A 150 31.15 -6.80 -1.84
N ARG A 151 32.47 -6.99 -1.68
CA ARG A 151 33.43 -5.93 -1.33
C ARG A 151 33.36 -4.70 -2.24
N TYR A 152 33.12 -4.87 -3.53
CA TYR A 152 33.04 -3.78 -4.51
C TYR A 152 31.70 -3.01 -4.48
N ARG A 153 30.68 -3.49 -3.75
CA ARG A 153 29.38 -2.83 -3.54
C ARG A 153 29.21 -2.31 -2.11
N GLN A 154 30.29 -2.20 -1.34
CA GLN A 154 30.26 -1.72 0.05
C GLN A 154 29.73 -0.29 0.19
N TRP A 155 29.73 0.52 -0.87
CA TRP A 155 29.11 1.85 -0.85
C TRP A 155 27.62 1.81 -0.48
N ILE A 156 26.90 0.71 -0.79
CA ILE A 156 25.50 0.51 -0.39
C ILE A 156 25.37 0.50 1.14
N ALA A 157 26.39 0.01 1.85
CA ALA A 157 26.43 0.05 3.31
C ALA A 157 26.56 1.46 3.90
N GLY A 158 26.87 2.47 3.08
CA GLY A 158 26.86 3.87 3.51
C GLY A 158 25.48 4.52 3.45
N LEU A 159 24.55 3.96 2.66
CA LEU A 159 23.23 4.55 2.45
C LEU A 159 22.39 4.68 3.73
N PRO A 160 22.37 3.69 4.66
CA PRO A 160 21.66 3.86 5.93
C PRO A 160 22.15 5.05 6.74
N GLY A 161 23.48 5.23 6.85
CA GLY A 161 24.06 6.39 7.52
C GLY A 161 23.70 7.71 6.83
N PHE A 162 23.80 7.74 5.50
CA PHE A 162 23.45 8.91 4.70
C PHE A 162 21.99 9.32 4.89
N PHE A 163 21.06 8.39 4.65
CA PHE A 163 19.62 8.66 4.75
C PHE A 163 19.17 8.83 6.20
N GLY A 164 19.83 8.18 7.16
CA GLY A 164 19.55 8.36 8.58
C GLY A 164 19.72 9.81 9.03
N VAL A 165 20.78 10.49 8.59
CA VAL A 165 20.93 11.92 8.87
C VAL A 165 19.75 12.71 8.29
N TRP A 166 19.37 12.45 7.03
CA TRP A 166 18.21 13.10 6.40
C TRP A 166 16.85 12.79 7.02
N ALA A 167 16.73 11.68 7.73
CA ALA A 167 15.50 11.28 8.39
C ALA A 167 15.36 11.87 9.80
N PHE A 168 16.48 11.97 10.54
CA PHE A 168 16.46 12.24 11.98
C PHE A 168 17.08 13.59 12.38
N PHE A 169 17.81 14.27 11.49
CA PHE A 169 18.45 15.54 11.83
C PHE A 169 17.41 16.69 11.80
N PRO A 170 17.32 17.51 12.87
CA PRO A 170 16.41 18.66 12.88
C PRO A 170 16.95 19.75 11.96
N TYR A 171 16.24 20.01 10.85
CA TYR A 171 16.65 20.96 9.79
C TYR A 171 16.31 22.42 10.12
N GLU A 172 16.46 22.85 11.37
CA GLU A 172 16.10 24.21 11.78
C GLU A 172 17.10 25.27 11.26
N THR A 173 18.36 24.88 11.01
CA THR A 173 19.37 25.76 10.37
C THR A 173 20.26 24.98 9.40
N LEU A 174 20.17 25.29 8.11
CA LEU A 174 21.03 24.72 7.08
C LEU A 174 22.39 25.45 7.08
N SER A 175 23.38 24.88 7.77
CA SER A 175 24.78 25.34 7.70
C SER A 175 25.63 24.41 6.83
N LEU A 176 26.80 24.88 6.38
CA LEU A 176 27.70 24.09 5.51
C LEU A 176 28.12 22.76 6.15
N SER A 177 28.20 22.70 7.49
CA SER A 177 28.51 21.48 8.25
C SER A 177 27.39 20.43 8.19
N VAL A 178 26.14 20.84 7.98
CA VAL A 178 24.97 19.93 7.83
C VAL A 178 25.09 19.11 6.54
N PHE A 179 25.73 19.64 5.50
CA PHE A 179 25.93 18.90 4.24
C PHE A 179 27.08 17.88 4.32
N GLY A 180 28.05 18.07 5.23
CA GLY A 180 29.14 17.11 5.46
C GLY A 180 28.72 15.90 6.30
N LEU A 181 27.79 16.11 7.24
CA LEU A 181 27.37 15.10 8.22
C LEU A 181 26.83 13.79 7.59
N PRO A 182 25.99 13.80 6.54
CA PRO A 182 25.54 12.58 5.86
C PRO A 182 26.69 11.71 5.32
N PHE A 183 27.77 12.32 4.82
CA PHE A 183 28.92 11.59 4.29
C PHE A 183 29.78 10.98 5.39
N ILE A 184 29.91 11.67 6.53
CA ILE A 184 30.56 11.13 7.73
C ILE A 184 29.75 9.94 8.26
N ALA A 185 28.43 10.10 8.40
CA ALA A 185 27.53 9.03 8.83
C ALA A 185 27.56 7.84 7.86
N ALA A 186 27.60 8.08 6.55
CA ALA A 186 27.76 7.04 5.55
C ALA A 186 29.08 6.26 5.72
N SER A 187 30.18 6.97 5.94
CA SER A 187 31.49 6.36 6.16
C SER A 187 31.50 5.49 7.43
N LEU A 188 30.91 5.99 8.53
CA LEU A 188 30.76 5.23 9.76
C LEU A 188 29.87 3.99 9.56
N SER A 189 28.78 4.12 8.81
CA SER A 189 27.88 3.01 8.50
C SER A 189 28.59 1.90 7.72
N ILE A 190 29.46 2.25 6.76
CA ILE A 190 30.32 1.29 6.04
C ILE A 190 31.25 0.56 7.01
N LEU A 191 31.87 1.26 7.97
CA LEU A 191 32.76 0.67 8.96
C LEU A 191 32.00 -0.29 9.89
N VAL A 192 30.86 0.13 10.43
CA VAL A 192 29.99 -0.70 11.28
C VAL A 192 29.53 -1.95 10.54
N TYR A 193 29.13 -1.80 9.27
CA TYR A 193 28.75 -2.94 8.44
C TYR A 193 29.91 -3.93 8.25
N ARG A 194 31.08 -3.42 7.83
CA ARG A 194 32.23 -4.25 7.49
C ARG A 194 32.85 -4.95 8.69
N TYR A 195 32.97 -4.26 9.82
CA TYR A 195 33.67 -4.77 11.00
C TYR A 195 32.75 -5.31 12.09
N GLY A 196 31.46 -4.96 12.06
CA GLY A 196 30.44 -5.46 12.98
C GLY A 196 29.50 -6.46 12.31
N ILE A 197 28.62 -6.00 11.43
CA ILE A 197 27.53 -6.81 10.86
C ILE A 197 28.04 -8.03 10.10
N LEU A 198 29.03 -7.86 9.21
CA LEU A 198 29.60 -8.99 8.47
C LEU A 198 30.30 -10.01 9.38
N LYS A 199 30.86 -9.59 10.51
CA LYS A 199 31.41 -10.52 11.51
C LYS A 199 30.31 -11.28 12.24
N LEU A 200 29.19 -10.62 12.57
CA LEU A 200 28.03 -11.29 13.17
C LEU A 200 27.48 -12.38 12.24
N PHE A 201 27.53 -12.18 10.92
CA PHE A 201 27.11 -13.20 9.95
C PHE A 201 28.02 -14.43 9.85
N GLN A 202 29.24 -14.38 10.41
CA GLN A 202 30.09 -15.57 10.51
C GLN A 202 29.57 -16.55 11.57
N ASN A 203 28.74 -16.08 12.51
CA ASN A 203 28.07 -16.92 13.49
C ASN A 203 26.60 -17.15 13.08
N SER A 204 26.25 -18.39 12.77
CA SER A 204 24.92 -18.77 12.29
C SER A 204 23.79 -18.41 13.27
N ILE A 205 24.03 -18.52 14.57
CA ILE A 205 23.06 -18.20 15.62
C ILE A 205 22.84 -16.68 15.69
N ALA A 206 23.93 -15.91 15.72
CA ALA A 206 23.85 -14.45 15.74
C ALA A 206 23.16 -13.90 14.47
N ALA A 207 23.50 -14.46 13.30
CA ALA A 207 22.87 -14.11 12.03
C ALA A 207 21.36 -14.37 12.04
N LYS A 208 20.94 -15.52 12.59
CA LYS A 208 19.53 -15.87 12.74
C LYS A 208 18.79 -14.86 13.62
N TRP A 209 19.32 -14.57 14.81
CA TRP A 209 18.70 -13.60 15.72
C TRP A 209 18.64 -12.18 15.16
N LEU A 210 19.71 -11.72 14.50
CA LEU A 210 19.72 -10.41 13.86
C LEU A 210 18.62 -10.28 12.80
N ARG A 211 18.43 -11.32 11.98
CA ARG A 211 17.35 -11.36 10.98
C ARG A 211 15.97 -11.38 11.64
N ILE A 212 15.77 -12.15 12.71
CA ILE A 212 14.50 -12.17 13.44
C ILE A 212 14.18 -10.78 14.03
N LEU A 213 15.14 -10.16 14.72
CA LEU A 213 14.98 -8.84 15.32
C LEU A 213 14.63 -7.78 14.27
N LEU A 214 15.24 -7.85 13.09
CA LEU A 214 14.94 -6.97 11.97
C LEU A 214 13.48 -7.09 11.51
N ILE A 215 12.99 -8.32 11.29
CA ILE A 215 11.61 -8.55 10.85
C ILE A 215 10.61 -8.16 11.93
N GLN A 216 10.95 -8.35 13.20
CA GLN A 216 10.09 -7.99 14.34
C GLN A 216 10.23 -6.52 14.78
N SER A 217 11.05 -5.72 14.09
CA SER A 217 11.38 -4.35 14.49
C SER A 217 10.14 -3.46 14.68
N ALA A 218 9.12 -3.58 13.80
CA ALA A 218 7.88 -2.83 13.93
C ALA A 218 7.15 -3.11 15.26
N LEU A 219 6.96 -4.38 15.59
CA LEU A 219 6.29 -4.78 16.84
C LEU A 219 7.12 -4.40 18.08
N ILE A 220 8.44 -4.59 18.00
CA ILE A 220 9.36 -4.22 19.10
C ILE A 220 9.29 -2.71 19.35
N THR A 221 9.33 -1.88 18.29
CA THR A 221 9.27 -0.43 18.43
C THR A 221 7.92 0.04 18.97
N ILE A 222 6.80 -0.54 18.51
CA ILE A 222 5.47 -0.22 19.05
C ILE A 222 5.36 -0.60 20.53
N LEU A 223 5.83 -1.79 20.91
CA LEU A 223 5.82 -2.24 22.31
C LEU A 223 6.65 -1.31 23.21
N ILE A 224 7.87 -0.96 22.78
CA ILE A 224 8.74 -0.04 23.51
C ILE A 224 8.06 1.33 23.63
N GLY A 225 7.50 1.85 22.53
CA GLY A 225 6.76 3.11 22.53
C GLY A 225 5.63 3.10 23.55
N ALA A 226 4.74 2.11 23.49
CA ALA A 226 3.61 1.99 24.42
C ALA A 226 4.04 1.89 25.90
N VAL A 227 5.12 1.16 26.19
CA VAL A 227 5.67 1.08 27.55
C VAL A 227 6.20 2.44 28.01
N LEU A 228 6.93 3.16 27.14
CA LEU A 228 7.49 4.46 27.46
C LEU A 228 6.40 5.52 27.61
N GLU A 229 5.37 5.52 26.76
CA GLU A 229 4.20 6.39 26.93
C GLU A 229 3.50 6.12 28.27
N GLY A 230 3.31 4.84 28.63
CA GLY A 230 2.71 4.45 29.90
C GLY A 230 3.53 4.86 31.13
N ILE A 231 4.86 4.85 31.04
CA ILE A 231 5.76 5.23 32.14
C ILE A 231 5.87 6.76 32.26
N TYR A 232 6.05 7.47 31.15
CA TYR A 232 6.40 8.89 31.14
C TYR A 232 5.21 9.82 30.91
N GLY A 233 4.05 9.29 30.50
CA GLY A 233 2.85 10.09 30.20
C GLY A 233 3.03 11.05 29.01
N GLN A 234 4.07 10.86 28.20
CA GLN A 234 4.36 11.64 27.00
C GLN A 234 4.11 10.79 25.77
N THR A 235 3.56 11.38 24.71
CA THR A 235 3.38 10.71 23.42
C THR A 235 4.72 10.40 22.78
N TRP A 236 4.89 9.17 22.33
CA TRP A 236 6.09 8.70 21.67
C TRP A 236 6.05 9.11 20.19
N GLU A 237 6.97 9.99 19.79
CA GLU A 237 7.05 10.45 18.42
C GLU A 237 7.97 9.55 17.58
N LEU A 238 7.45 9.05 16.46
CA LEU A 238 8.21 8.30 15.46
C LEU A 238 8.40 9.15 14.21
N VAL A 239 9.62 9.11 13.65
CA VAL A 239 9.88 9.70 12.34
C VAL A 239 8.97 9.06 11.30
N LEU A 240 8.26 9.90 10.54
CA LEU A 240 7.22 9.47 9.60
C LEU A 240 7.73 8.40 8.61
N GLY A 241 8.94 8.53 8.08
CA GLY A 241 9.52 7.53 7.17
C GLY A 241 9.68 6.13 7.80
N VAL A 242 9.94 6.06 9.12
CA VAL A 242 10.00 4.79 9.87
C VAL A 242 8.60 4.23 10.07
N LEU A 243 7.62 5.07 10.35
CA LEU A 243 6.21 4.66 10.44
C LEU A 243 5.72 4.09 9.09
N LEU A 244 6.00 4.77 7.98
CA LEU A 244 5.69 4.30 6.62
C LEU A 244 6.37 2.94 6.33
N PHE A 245 7.60 2.76 6.79
CA PHE A 245 8.29 1.47 6.70
C PHE A 245 7.60 0.37 7.53
N PHE A 246 7.11 0.65 8.74
CA PHE A 246 6.40 -0.35 9.55
C PHE A 246 5.09 -0.80 8.94
N TRP A 247 4.43 0.03 8.16
CA TRP A 247 3.29 -0.41 7.34
C TRP A 247 3.66 -1.40 6.22
N HIS A 248 4.94 -1.56 5.91
CA HIS A 248 5.45 -2.65 5.07
C HIS A 248 5.79 -3.92 5.85
N TRP A 249 5.47 -4.01 7.15
CA TRP A 249 5.86 -5.14 8.00
C TRP A 249 5.38 -6.50 7.48
N GLU A 250 4.09 -6.66 7.15
CA GLU A 250 3.58 -7.95 6.64
C GLU A 250 4.26 -8.35 5.33
N ARG A 251 4.55 -7.37 4.47
CA ARG A 251 5.31 -7.56 3.24
C ARG A 251 6.74 -8.01 3.52
N LEU A 252 7.39 -7.35 4.47
CA LEU A 252 8.75 -7.70 4.87
C LEU A 252 8.80 -9.10 5.47
N PHE A 253 7.79 -9.49 6.23
CA PHE A 253 7.64 -10.84 6.76
C PHE A 253 7.52 -11.88 5.65
N MET A 254 6.65 -11.64 4.66
CA MET A 254 6.51 -12.52 3.48
C MET A 254 7.81 -12.63 2.69
N TYR A 255 8.50 -11.51 2.47
CA TYR A 255 9.81 -11.49 1.83
C TYR A 255 10.84 -12.32 2.62
N HIS A 256 10.79 -12.28 3.94
CA HIS A 256 11.67 -13.08 4.79
C HIS A 256 11.39 -14.57 4.70
N ILE A 257 10.12 -14.99 4.63
CA ILE A 257 9.75 -16.39 4.40
C ILE A 257 10.31 -16.84 3.05
N ASP A 258 10.09 -16.06 1.98
CA ASP A 258 10.63 -16.40 0.65
C ASP A 258 12.16 -16.42 0.61
N PHE A 259 12.82 -15.63 1.46
CA PHE A 259 14.27 -15.65 1.63
C PHE A 259 14.74 -16.93 2.33
N GLN A 260 14.05 -17.35 3.39
CA GLN A 260 14.34 -18.58 4.12
C GLN A 260 14.10 -19.84 3.26
N ASP A 261 13.05 -19.81 2.43
CA ASP A 261 12.70 -20.88 1.49
C ASP A 261 13.65 -20.96 0.28
N GLY A 262 14.61 -20.03 0.14
CA GLY A 262 15.54 -20.00 -0.98
C GLY A 262 14.92 -19.58 -2.32
N LYS A 263 13.72 -18.97 -2.30
CA LYS A 263 13.01 -18.52 -3.50
C LYS A 263 13.53 -17.18 -4.04
N ILE A 264 14.22 -16.41 -3.20
CA ILE A 264 14.85 -15.16 -3.60
C ILE A 264 16.26 -15.45 -4.13
N PRO A 265 16.62 -14.96 -5.34
CA PRO A 265 17.97 -15.10 -5.86
C PRO A 265 19.02 -14.57 -4.87
N SER A 266 20.11 -15.32 -4.70
CA SER A 266 21.21 -14.96 -3.79
C SER A 266 21.92 -13.65 -4.14
N THR A 267 21.72 -13.14 -5.36
CA THR A 267 22.35 -11.93 -5.89
C THR A 267 21.32 -10.96 -6.46
N ILE A 268 20.38 -10.52 -5.63
CA ILE A 268 19.42 -9.47 -5.99
C ILE A 268 20.01 -8.06 -5.85
N SER A 269 19.70 -7.16 -6.79
CA SER A 269 20.13 -5.75 -6.71
C SER A 269 19.29 -4.96 -5.70
N LEU A 270 19.83 -3.88 -5.14
CA LEU A 270 19.06 -2.98 -4.25
C LEU A 270 17.81 -2.43 -4.95
N MET A 271 17.91 -2.07 -6.23
CA MET A 271 16.78 -1.55 -6.99
C MET A 271 15.67 -2.60 -7.18
N THR A 272 16.06 -3.84 -7.49
CA THR A 272 15.10 -4.96 -7.60
C THR A 272 14.42 -5.21 -6.24
N TYR A 273 15.18 -5.19 -5.15
CA TYR A 273 14.62 -5.27 -3.80
C TYR A 273 13.63 -4.13 -3.52
N LEU A 274 14.02 -2.88 -3.79
CA LEU A 274 13.16 -1.71 -3.58
C LEU A 274 11.88 -1.79 -4.42
N SER A 275 11.92 -2.33 -5.64
CA SER A 275 10.73 -2.51 -6.49
C SER A 275 9.69 -3.48 -5.94
N VAL A 276 10.03 -4.28 -4.92
CA VAL A 276 9.07 -5.10 -4.16
C VAL A 276 8.23 -4.21 -3.23
N PHE A 277 8.87 -3.19 -2.64
CA PHE A 277 8.33 -2.39 -1.54
C PHE A 277 7.99 -0.95 -1.93
N LEU A 278 8.33 -0.52 -3.15
CA LEU A 278 8.11 0.83 -3.64
C LEU A 278 7.52 0.79 -5.06
N THR A 279 6.19 0.79 -5.12
CA THR A 279 5.42 1.05 -6.33
C THR A 279 4.25 1.99 -6.02
N PRO A 280 3.73 2.76 -7.00
CA PRO A 280 2.61 3.68 -6.74
C PRO A 280 1.38 2.97 -6.18
N GLY A 281 1.20 1.69 -6.50
CA GLY A 281 0.17 0.79 -5.98
C GLY A 281 0.09 0.69 -4.45
N GLN A 282 1.13 1.13 -3.75
CA GLN A 282 1.26 0.98 -2.31
C GLN A 282 0.93 2.26 -1.54
N ILE A 283 0.83 3.39 -2.24
CA ILE A 283 0.69 4.71 -1.59
C ILE A 283 -0.73 4.94 -1.10
N ALA A 284 -1.73 4.54 -1.90
CA ALA A 284 -3.13 4.67 -1.53
C ALA A 284 -3.42 3.88 -0.24
N ASN A 285 -4.08 4.51 0.74
CA ASN A 285 -4.52 3.88 1.99
C ASN A 285 -3.41 3.09 2.70
N TRP A 286 -2.21 3.68 2.82
CA TRP A 286 -1.02 3.10 3.46
C TRP A 286 -1.31 2.64 4.91
N SER A 287 -2.26 3.27 5.61
CA SER A 287 -2.53 3.03 7.04
C SER A 287 -3.77 2.21 7.41
N TRP A 288 -4.61 1.83 6.44
CA TRP A 288 -5.90 1.22 6.77
C TRP A 288 -6.11 -0.15 6.15
N GLY A 289 -5.27 -0.54 5.20
CA GLY A 289 -5.31 -1.87 4.60
C GLY A 289 -3.98 -2.20 4.01
N VAL A 290 -3.17 -2.95 4.76
CA VAL A 290 -1.90 -3.47 4.29
C VAL A 290 -2.22 -4.33 3.08
N THR A 291 -1.92 -3.80 1.89
CA THR A 291 -2.02 -4.64 0.71
C THR A 291 -0.84 -5.58 0.69
N ILE A 292 -0.96 -6.74 1.33
CA ILE A 292 0.05 -7.82 1.29
C ILE A 292 0.39 -8.22 -0.14
N GLY A 293 -0.52 -8.03 -1.11
CA GLY A 293 -0.27 -8.29 -2.53
C GLY A 293 1.02 -7.63 -2.98
N GLN A 294 2.08 -8.42 -3.00
CA GLN A 294 3.37 -8.07 -3.56
C GLN A 294 3.32 -8.48 -5.02
N GLY A 295 3.75 -7.60 -5.92
CA GLY A 295 4.10 -7.99 -7.27
C GLY A 295 5.31 -8.93 -7.34
N TYR A 296 5.74 -9.54 -6.21
CA TYR A 296 6.92 -10.39 -6.02
C TYR A 296 8.01 -10.07 -7.04
N ALA A 297 8.52 -8.83 -7.05
CA ALA A 297 9.35 -8.33 -8.16
C ALA A 297 10.65 -9.13 -8.39
N TYR A 298 11.05 -9.97 -7.43
CA TYR A 298 12.14 -10.95 -7.52
C TYR A 298 11.74 -12.26 -8.19
N THR A 299 10.44 -12.57 -8.24
CA THR A 299 9.91 -13.54 -9.19
C THR A 299 9.66 -12.81 -10.50
N VAL A 300 10.44 -13.14 -11.51
CA VAL A 300 10.25 -12.65 -12.89
C VAL A 300 8.82 -12.98 -13.41
N ASN A 301 8.09 -13.84 -12.69
CA ASN A 301 6.73 -14.33 -12.93
C ASN A 301 5.59 -13.32 -12.84
N ASN A 302 5.79 -12.11 -12.30
CA ASN A 302 4.65 -11.21 -12.03
C ASN A 302 4.72 -9.84 -12.72
N PHE A 303 5.85 -9.47 -13.32
CA PHE A 303 5.99 -8.22 -14.05
C PHE A 303 6.03 -8.47 -15.55
N LEU A 304 5.06 -7.94 -16.29
CA LEU A 304 4.89 -8.14 -17.74
C LEU A 304 4.92 -9.63 -18.14
N VAL A 305 4.24 -10.46 -17.33
CA VAL A 305 4.10 -11.92 -17.54
C VAL A 305 3.15 -12.29 -18.67
N GLU A 306 2.23 -11.40 -18.98
CA GLU A 306 1.32 -11.47 -20.11
C GLU A 306 1.33 -10.10 -20.81
N ASP A 307 0.56 -9.98 -21.90
CA ASP A 307 0.49 -8.75 -22.69
C ASP A 307 0.21 -7.54 -21.78
N LYS A 308 1.07 -6.51 -21.89
CA LYS A 308 0.98 -5.30 -21.07
C LYS A 308 -0.40 -4.62 -21.17
N ASN A 309 -1.03 -4.64 -22.34
CA ASN A 309 -2.33 -4.03 -22.57
C ASN A 309 -3.46 -4.85 -21.97
N GLU A 310 -3.31 -6.17 -21.88
CA GLU A 310 -4.24 -7.03 -21.13
C GLU A 310 -4.16 -6.73 -19.63
N LEU A 311 -2.95 -6.58 -19.08
CA LEU A 311 -2.76 -6.15 -17.69
C LEU A 311 -3.40 -4.78 -17.45
N VAL A 312 -3.14 -3.80 -18.31
CA VAL A 312 -3.75 -2.46 -18.19
C VAL A 312 -5.27 -2.53 -18.27
N ARG A 313 -5.84 -3.25 -19.25
CA ARG A 313 -7.30 -3.45 -19.39
C ARG A 313 -7.89 -4.07 -18.14
N SER A 314 -7.23 -5.09 -17.61
CA SER A 314 -7.63 -5.78 -16.39
C SER A 314 -7.58 -4.84 -15.17
N GLY A 315 -6.59 -3.94 -15.11
CA GLY A 315 -6.53 -2.87 -14.11
C GLY A 315 -7.67 -1.85 -14.23
N LEU A 316 -8.00 -1.44 -15.45
CA LEU A 316 -9.11 -0.53 -15.74
C LEU A 316 -10.47 -1.14 -15.36
N GLN A 317 -10.66 -2.45 -15.58
CA GLN A 317 -11.86 -3.17 -15.13
C GLN A 317 -12.00 -3.13 -13.60
N LEU A 318 -10.91 -3.32 -12.86
CA LEU A 318 -10.92 -3.19 -11.40
C LEU A 318 -11.20 -1.74 -10.97
N TRP A 319 -10.69 -0.74 -11.68
CA TRP A 319 -11.01 0.66 -11.42
C TRP A 319 -12.47 1.01 -11.72
N ALA A 320 -13.08 0.42 -12.74
CA ALA A 320 -14.52 0.55 -13.00
C ALA A 320 -15.34 -0.02 -11.83
N VAL A 321 -14.97 -1.21 -11.36
CA VAL A 321 -15.61 -1.82 -10.17
C VAL A 321 -15.39 -0.97 -8.92
N ALA A 322 -14.18 -0.44 -8.72
CA ALA A 322 -13.87 0.46 -7.61
C ALA A 322 -14.71 1.73 -7.66
N LEU A 323 -14.87 2.34 -8.84
CA LEU A 323 -15.71 3.51 -9.06
C LEU A 323 -17.17 3.21 -8.68
N VAL A 324 -17.71 2.06 -9.07
CA VAL A 324 -19.07 1.65 -8.66
C VAL A 324 -19.17 1.55 -7.14
N TYR A 325 -18.18 0.99 -6.45
CA TYR A 325 -18.18 0.95 -4.98
C TYR A 325 -18.12 2.35 -4.36
N PHE A 326 -17.26 3.24 -4.87
CA PHE A 326 -17.13 4.60 -4.35
C PHE A 326 -18.38 5.44 -4.58
N LEU A 327 -19.05 5.29 -5.73
CA LEU A 327 -20.26 6.03 -6.05
C LEU A 327 -21.50 5.45 -5.34
N LEU A 328 -21.69 4.14 -5.39
CA LEU A 328 -22.96 3.50 -4.99
C LEU A 328 -22.91 2.87 -3.61
N GLY A 329 -21.72 2.72 -3.00
CA GLY A 329 -21.57 1.98 -1.74
C GLY A 329 -22.33 2.62 -0.57
N ALA A 330 -22.13 3.92 -0.35
CA ALA A 330 -22.83 4.67 0.69
C ALA A 330 -24.35 4.75 0.41
N TRP A 331 -24.73 4.98 -0.85
CA TRP A 331 -26.12 5.01 -1.28
C TRP A 331 -26.85 3.70 -1.00
N ALA A 332 -26.26 2.57 -1.40
CA ALA A 332 -26.84 1.24 -1.19
C ALA A 332 -26.94 0.90 0.31
N HIS A 333 -25.91 1.28 1.08
CA HIS A 333 -25.92 1.11 2.53
C HIS A 333 -27.03 1.93 3.20
N GLY A 334 -27.18 3.20 2.87
CA GLY A 334 -28.23 4.07 3.41
C GLY A 334 -29.63 3.57 3.08
N HIS A 335 -29.90 3.26 1.81
CA HIS A 335 -31.23 2.79 1.39
C HIS A 335 -31.61 1.45 2.03
N LEU A 336 -30.65 0.53 2.19
CA LEU A 336 -30.94 -0.73 2.85
C LEU A 336 -31.20 -0.54 4.35
N LEU A 337 -30.46 0.35 5.00
CA LEU A 337 -30.68 0.72 6.40
C LEU A 337 -32.06 1.34 6.61
N ASP A 338 -32.43 2.30 5.76
CA ASP A 338 -33.74 2.98 5.81
C ASP A 338 -34.88 2.01 5.52
N PHE A 339 -34.70 1.12 4.55
CA PHE A 339 -35.67 0.07 4.23
C PHE A 339 -35.92 -0.84 5.43
N LEU A 340 -34.87 -1.36 6.08
CA LEU A 340 -34.99 -2.26 7.23
C LEU A 340 -35.59 -1.55 8.45
N ASN A 341 -35.16 -0.32 8.74
CA ASN A 341 -35.76 0.50 9.80
C ASN A 341 -37.23 0.82 9.50
N GLY A 342 -37.58 1.05 8.23
CA GLY A 342 -38.95 1.24 7.76
C GLY A 342 -39.85 0.01 7.92
N GLN A 343 -39.28 -1.20 8.06
CA GLN A 343 -40.02 -2.42 8.42
C GLN A 343 -40.23 -2.58 9.95
N GLY A 344 -39.83 -1.60 10.76
CA GLY A 344 -39.97 -1.62 12.22
C GLY A 344 -38.90 -2.40 12.96
N VAL A 345 -37.81 -2.80 12.28
CA VAL A 345 -36.64 -3.41 12.94
C VAL A 345 -35.62 -2.32 13.21
N SER A 346 -35.28 -2.05 14.47
CA SER A 346 -34.15 -1.17 14.80
C SER A 346 -32.86 -1.81 14.32
N VAL A 347 -32.28 -1.27 13.25
CA VAL A 347 -31.01 -1.71 12.66
C VAL A 347 -30.02 -0.54 12.71
N TYR A 348 -28.82 -0.82 13.22
CA TYR A 348 -27.79 0.19 13.36
C TYR A 348 -26.84 0.19 12.17
N SER A 349 -26.29 1.37 11.85
CA SER A 349 -25.29 1.54 10.78
C SER A 349 -23.90 1.02 11.16
N ARG A 350 -23.65 0.81 12.46
CA ARG A 350 -22.41 0.30 13.05
C ARG A 350 -22.75 -0.57 14.26
N ILE A 351 -21.81 -1.44 14.63
CA ILE A 351 -21.96 -2.32 15.81
C ILE A 351 -21.76 -1.52 17.11
N GLU A 352 -20.89 -0.51 17.12
CA GLU A 352 -20.53 0.23 18.35
C GLU A 352 -21.75 0.87 19.05
N PRO A 353 -22.66 1.57 18.36
CA PRO A 353 -23.85 2.14 19.01
C PRO A 353 -24.82 1.06 19.50
N MET A 354 -25.01 -0.03 18.74
CA MET A 354 -25.85 -1.16 19.18
C MET A 354 -25.30 -1.78 20.47
N SER A 355 -23.98 -1.94 20.57
CA SER A 355 -23.32 -2.44 21.77
C SER A 355 -23.48 -1.47 22.95
N ALA A 356 -23.37 -0.16 22.70
CA ALA A 356 -23.59 0.84 23.74
C ALA A 356 -25.03 0.81 24.29
N ASP A 357 -26.02 0.71 23.41
CA ASP A 357 -27.44 0.62 23.79
C ASP A 357 -27.75 -0.68 24.54
N PHE A 358 -27.15 -1.80 24.14
CA PHE A 358 -27.27 -3.05 24.89
C PHE A 358 -26.68 -2.93 26.30
N ILE A 359 -25.49 -2.32 26.44
CA ILE A 359 -24.81 -2.11 27.73
C ILE A 359 -25.60 -1.13 28.61
N SER A 360 -26.27 -0.14 28.02
CA SER A 360 -27.11 0.83 28.74
C SER A 360 -28.46 0.24 29.20
N GLY A 361 -28.76 -1.01 28.84
CA GLY A 361 -29.93 -1.76 29.29
C GLY A 361 -31.09 -1.80 28.28
N GLU A 362 -30.88 -1.34 27.05
CA GLU A 362 -31.89 -1.46 26.00
C GLU A 362 -32.10 -2.92 25.56
N LYS A 363 -33.35 -3.25 25.22
CA LYS A 363 -33.70 -4.58 24.71
C LYS A 363 -33.33 -4.69 23.24
N ILE A 364 -32.16 -5.26 22.96
CA ILE A 364 -31.72 -5.57 21.61
C ILE A 364 -32.16 -6.98 21.20
N SER A 365 -32.90 -7.08 20.10
CA SER A 365 -33.39 -8.37 19.57
C SER A 365 -32.29 -9.12 18.80
N THR A 366 -32.40 -10.46 18.72
CA THR A 366 -31.49 -11.27 17.87
C THR A 366 -31.53 -10.85 16.40
N VAL A 367 -32.69 -10.44 15.90
CA VAL A 367 -32.87 -9.95 14.53
C VAL A 367 -32.10 -8.64 14.32
N THR A 368 -32.18 -7.72 15.28
CA THR A 368 -31.37 -6.49 15.30
C THR A 368 -29.88 -6.79 15.27
N VAL A 369 -29.40 -7.74 16.09
CA VAL A 369 -27.99 -8.14 16.11
C VAL A 369 -27.56 -8.68 14.75
N LEU A 370 -28.32 -9.61 14.18
CA LEU A 370 -27.98 -10.22 12.90
C LEU A 370 -27.96 -9.19 11.77
N LEU A 371 -29.02 -8.40 11.63
CA LEU A 371 -29.13 -7.40 10.55
C LEU A 371 -28.11 -6.28 10.71
N THR A 372 -27.88 -5.77 11.93
CA THR A 372 -26.82 -4.78 12.19
C THR A 372 -25.45 -5.34 11.81
N THR A 373 -25.18 -6.61 12.16
CA THR A 373 -23.92 -7.27 11.80
C THR A 373 -23.74 -7.39 10.28
N LEU A 374 -24.80 -7.80 9.57
CA LEU A 374 -24.79 -7.92 8.12
C LEU A 374 -24.63 -6.56 7.43
N ILE A 375 -25.32 -5.52 7.93
CA ILE A 375 -25.20 -4.15 7.43
C ILE A 375 -23.81 -3.58 7.67
N ALA A 376 -23.24 -3.79 8.86
CA ALA A 376 -21.88 -3.37 9.17
C ALA A 376 -20.84 -4.09 8.30
N LEU A 377 -21.00 -5.41 8.08
CA LEU A 377 -20.14 -6.20 7.20
C LEU A 377 -20.28 -5.75 5.73
N MET A 378 -21.50 -5.46 5.28
CA MET A 378 -21.75 -4.93 3.95
C MET A 378 -21.10 -3.56 3.78
N LYS A 379 -21.32 -2.63 4.72
CA LYS A 379 -20.67 -1.31 4.72
C LYS A 379 -19.15 -1.44 4.61
N TRP A 380 -18.57 -2.27 5.48
CA TRP A 380 -17.15 -2.56 5.46
C TRP A 380 -16.72 -3.09 4.10
N THR A 381 -17.42 -4.09 3.54
CA THR A 381 -17.09 -4.71 2.26
C THR A 381 -17.24 -3.76 1.07
N LEU A 382 -18.24 -2.87 1.08
CA LEU A 382 -18.45 -1.88 0.01
C LEU A 382 -17.36 -0.80 0.06
N SER A 383 -17.08 -0.25 1.25
CA SER A 383 -16.02 0.75 1.46
C SER A 383 -14.63 0.18 1.16
N TRP A 384 -14.30 -0.97 1.74
CA TRP A 384 -13.01 -1.63 1.57
C TRP A 384 -12.83 -2.29 0.21
N GLY A 385 -13.91 -2.85 -0.33
CA GLY A 385 -13.93 -3.44 -1.66
C GLY A 385 -13.46 -2.44 -2.69
N GLY A 386 -14.02 -1.23 -2.72
CA GLY A 386 -13.60 -0.18 -3.64
C GLY A 386 -12.11 0.13 -3.56
N VAL A 387 -11.60 0.33 -2.32
CA VAL A 387 -10.18 0.61 -2.07
C VAL A 387 -9.28 -0.53 -2.56
N MET A 388 -9.62 -1.77 -2.24
CA MET A 388 -8.80 -2.93 -2.62
C MET A 388 -8.78 -3.14 -4.14
N HIS A 389 -9.91 -2.98 -4.82
CA HIS A 389 -9.98 -3.04 -6.28
C HIS A 389 -9.17 -1.91 -6.91
N PHE A 390 -9.26 -0.70 -6.38
CA PHE A 390 -8.45 0.44 -6.83
C PHE A 390 -6.95 0.14 -6.73
N LYS A 391 -6.48 -0.34 -5.57
CA LYS A 391 -5.08 -0.68 -5.34
C LYS A 391 -4.58 -1.78 -6.28
N VAL A 392 -5.32 -2.88 -6.43
CA VAL A 392 -4.93 -3.96 -7.35
C VAL A 392 -4.95 -3.48 -8.80
N GLY A 393 -5.93 -2.64 -9.18
CA GLY A 393 -5.96 -2.00 -10.48
C GLY A 393 -4.72 -1.16 -10.74
N LEU A 394 -4.26 -0.41 -9.74
CA LEU A 394 -3.04 0.40 -9.82
C LEU A 394 -1.79 -0.46 -10.06
N TRP A 395 -1.68 -1.61 -9.39
CA TRP A 395 -0.60 -2.56 -9.66
C TRP A 395 -0.65 -3.11 -11.10
N ARG A 396 -1.84 -3.46 -11.59
CA ARG A 396 -2.03 -4.01 -12.94
C ARG A 396 -1.69 -3.00 -14.04
N ILE A 397 -2.10 -1.73 -13.91
CA ILE A 397 -1.70 -0.70 -14.89
C ILE A 397 -0.19 -0.42 -14.85
N CYS A 398 0.46 -0.64 -13.70
CA CYS A 398 1.91 -0.57 -13.56
C CYS A 398 2.62 -1.80 -14.15
N GLY A 399 1.90 -2.77 -14.71
CA GLY A 399 2.48 -3.96 -15.35
C GLY A 399 2.66 -5.17 -14.42
N TYR A 400 2.06 -5.18 -13.23
CA TYR A 400 2.11 -6.31 -12.30
C TYR A 400 0.83 -7.14 -12.32
N LYS A 401 0.98 -8.46 -12.49
CA LYS A 401 -0.11 -9.41 -12.30
C LYS A 401 -0.32 -9.69 -10.82
N ILE A 402 -1.30 -9.01 -10.23
CA ILE A 402 -1.72 -9.24 -8.84
C ILE A 402 -3.15 -9.74 -8.82
N ASP A 403 -3.40 -10.79 -8.04
CA ASP A 403 -4.74 -11.32 -7.81
C ASP A 403 -5.62 -10.33 -7.05
N PRO A 404 -6.94 -10.29 -7.31
CA PRO A 404 -7.83 -9.42 -6.56
C PRO A 404 -7.97 -9.90 -5.10
N TYR A 405 -8.22 -8.96 -4.18
CA TYR A 405 -8.49 -9.28 -2.76
C TYR A 405 -9.77 -10.09 -2.59
N PHE A 406 -10.77 -9.80 -3.43
CA PHE A 406 -12.07 -10.44 -3.41
C PHE A 406 -12.32 -11.03 -4.80
N ASN A 407 -12.55 -12.34 -4.86
CA ASN A 407 -12.81 -13.05 -6.11
C ASN A 407 -14.15 -13.81 -6.00
N TYR A 408 -15.25 -13.10 -6.20
CA TYR A 408 -16.62 -13.63 -6.07
C TYR A 408 -16.81 -14.50 -4.80
N PRO A 409 -16.53 -13.95 -3.59
CA PRO A 409 -16.59 -14.72 -2.35
C PRO A 409 -17.98 -15.29 -2.07
N TRP A 410 -19.02 -14.63 -2.54
CA TRP A 410 -20.42 -15.03 -2.33
C TRP A 410 -20.85 -16.26 -3.15
N LEU A 411 -20.05 -16.67 -4.14
CA LEU A 411 -20.27 -17.91 -4.91
C LEU A 411 -19.62 -19.14 -4.26
N SER A 412 -19.09 -18.98 -3.05
CA SER A 412 -18.41 -20.07 -2.32
C SER A 412 -19.42 -21.06 -1.77
N THR A 413 -19.17 -22.35 -1.97
CA THR A 413 -20.06 -23.43 -1.49
C THR A 413 -19.67 -23.95 -0.11
N ASN A 414 -18.49 -23.56 0.40
CA ASN A 414 -18.01 -23.91 1.74
C ASN A 414 -17.00 -22.87 2.28
N LEU A 415 -16.69 -22.97 3.57
CA LEU A 415 -15.78 -22.03 4.25
C LEU A 415 -14.36 -22.03 3.64
N VAL A 416 -13.83 -23.16 3.18
CA VAL A 416 -12.49 -23.21 2.57
C VAL A 416 -12.47 -22.41 1.27
N THR A 417 -13.50 -22.58 0.42
CA THR A 417 -13.65 -21.81 -0.81
C THR A 417 -13.93 -20.33 -0.54
N LEU A 418 -14.64 -20.01 0.55
CA LEU A 418 -14.88 -18.64 0.99
C LEU A 418 -13.56 -17.97 1.38
N TRP A 419 -12.75 -18.61 2.22
CA TRP A 419 -11.44 -18.11 2.62
C TRP A 419 -10.45 -17.98 1.47
N ALA A 420 -10.56 -18.83 0.42
CA ALA A 420 -9.74 -18.69 -0.79
C ALA A 420 -10.15 -17.52 -1.69
N ARG A 421 -11.35 -16.95 -1.50
CA ARG A 421 -11.94 -15.90 -2.34
C ARG A 421 -12.15 -14.58 -1.62
N PHE A 422 -12.16 -14.60 -0.29
CA PHE A 422 -12.36 -13.46 0.58
C PHE A 422 -11.01 -13.08 1.21
N THR A 423 -10.63 -11.81 1.11
CA THR A 423 -9.37 -11.26 1.65
C THR A 423 -8.14 -12.11 1.31
N PHE A 424 -8.05 -12.55 0.05
CA PHE A 424 -7.08 -13.54 -0.43
C PHE A 424 -5.64 -13.31 0.07
N HIS A 425 -5.10 -12.10 -0.11
CA HIS A 425 -3.72 -11.80 0.30
C HIS A 425 -3.50 -11.87 1.80
N TYR A 426 -4.51 -11.54 2.61
CA TYR A 426 -4.45 -11.64 4.07
C TYR A 426 -4.47 -13.10 4.53
N ARG A 427 -5.30 -13.92 3.90
CA ARG A 427 -5.27 -15.37 4.09
C ARG A 427 -3.87 -15.94 3.77
N GLU A 428 -3.27 -15.56 2.64
CA GLU A 428 -1.93 -16.03 2.27
C GLU A 428 -0.88 -15.68 3.33
N PHE A 429 -0.90 -14.46 3.85
CA PHE A 429 -0.04 -14.07 4.97
C PHE A 429 -0.28 -14.93 6.20
N LEU A 430 -1.53 -15.06 6.65
CA LEU A 430 -1.85 -15.85 7.85
C LEU A 430 -1.42 -17.32 7.72
N VAL A 431 -1.70 -17.93 6.57
CA VAL A 431 -1.34 -19.33 6.30
C VAL A 431 0.17 -19.50 6.26
N ARG A 432 0.91 -18.59 5.61
CA ARG A 432 2.37 -18.74 5.46
C ARG A 432 3.18 -18.29 6.67
N ALA A 433 2.66 -17.36 7.47
CA ALA A 433 3.38 -16.79 8.60
C ALA A 433 3.07 -17.50 9.94
N PHE A 434 1.87 -18.07 10.09
CA PHE A 434 1.42 -18.64 11.36
C PHE A 434 1.04 -20.12 11.28
N TYR A 435 0.57 -20.60 10.12
CA TYR A 435 0.12 -21.99 9.99
C TYR A 435 1.22 -22.95 9.57
N TYR A 436 2.10 -22.51 8.66
CA TYR A 436 3.34 -23.18 8.29
C TYR A 436 4.53 -22.52 8.97
#